data_AF-A0A1Z5KAN1-F1
#
_entry.id   AF-A0A1Z5KAN1-F1
#
_cell.length_a   1.000
_cell.length_b   1.000
_cell.length_c   1.000
_cell.angle_alpha   90.00
_cell.angle_beta   90.00
_cell.angle_gamma   90.00
#
_symmetry.space_group_name_H-M   'P 1'
#
loop_
_entity.id
_entity.type
_entity.pdbx_description
1 polymer ?
#
loop_
_entity_poly.entity_id
_entity_poly.type
_entity_poly.pdbx_seq_one_letter_code
_entity_poly.pdbx_strand_id
1 'polypeptide(L)'
;MTTSYSNPNVVKPRIRIVFSDLDGTLIHYPKDPEHYAREHSESILHLPPSATGTRGVISARTLLYAQELRNRGVKLVLISGMRTSTLISRLSFLPVADAYCTEAGGRIFYRVSPVNGQFTCEPVQYEGAEMLENFGLQEDLEWRKRWEDESAAGKEGFIGNELAYEQTEDPVPISQRSGLLWEFAASLERKGLVIDCNSYSTCFRIHKSQQNKQGQNFFDDLLNGKISCPPGLATSTNLGAIDFYPAASGKKNW
;
A
#
# COMPACT_ATOMS: atom_id res chain seq x y z
N MET A 1 30.88 22.99 -34.39
CA MET A 1 30.78 22.97 -32.91
C MET A 1 29.80 24.05 -32.49
N THR A 2 28.55 23.69 -32.20
CA THR A 2 27.49 24.63 -31.77
C THR A 2 27.46 24.67 -30.25
N THR A 3 27.98 25.75 -29.67
CA THR A 3 27.86 26.06 -28.24
C THR A 3 26.42 26.52 -27.96
N SER A 4 25.63 25.68 -27.30
CA SER A 4 24.31 26.09 -26.81
C SER A 4 24.50 27.01 -25.61
N TYR A 5 24.16 28.29 -25.79
CA TYR A 5 24.07 29.26 -24.70
C TYR A 5 22.86 28.91 -23.84
N SER A 6 23.09 28.26 -22.70
CA SER A 6 22.08 28.07 -21.67
C SER A 6 21.76 29.43 -21.04
N ASN A 7 20.53 29.90 -21.22
CA ASN A 7 20.04 31.15 -20.65
C ASN A 7 20.09 31.07 -19.10
N PRO A 8 20.92 31.88 -18.41
CA PRO A 8 21.11 31.80 -16.96
C PRO A 8 19.85 32.14 -16.15
N ASN A 9 18.79 32.61 -16.79
CA ASN A 9 17.53 32.99 -16.16
C ASN A 9 16.46 31.89 -16.17
N VAL A 10 16.75 30.69 -16.68
CA VAL A 10 15.82 29.56 -16.58
C VAL A 10 15.95 28.94 -15.19
N VAL A 11 15.14 29.42 -14.24
CA VAL A 11 14.97 28.78 -12.93
C VAL A 11 14.48 27.36 -13.19
N LYS A 12 15.35 26.36 -13.00
CA LYS A 12 14.96 24.96 -13.14
C LYS A 12 13.82 24.66 -12.16
N PRO A 13 12.77 23.93 -12.59
CA PRO A 13 11.71 23.53 -11.68
C PRO A 13 12.31 22.70 -10.55
N ARG A 14 12.15 23.17 -9.31
CA ARG A 14 12.58 22.46 -8.11
C ARG A 14 11.57 21.35 -7.83
N ILE A 15 12.02 20.10 -7.80
CA ILE A 15 11.22 18.96 -7.35
C ILE A 15 10.78 19.24 -5.91
N ARG A 16 9.47 19.14 -5.64
CA ARG A 16 8.87 19.41 -4.32
C ARG A 16 8.32 18.16 -3.64
N ILE A 17 7.82 17.22 -4.43
CA ILE A 17 7.16 16.01 -3.94
C ILE A 17 7.58 14.84 -4.82
N VAL A 18 7.87 13.70 -4.21
CA VAL A 18 8.12 12.42 -4.87
C VAL A 18 7.09 11.42 -4.35
N PHE A 19 6.39 10.77 -5.28
CA PHE A 19 5.52 9.64 -4.99
C PHE A 19 6.27 8.38 -5.39
N SER A 20 6.39 7.42 -4.48
CA SER A 20 7.02 6.14 -4.76
C SER A 20 6.08 5.01 -4.40
N ASP A 21 5.93 4.07 -5.31
CA ASP A 21 5.40 2.76 -4.96
C ASP A 21 6.38 2.02 -4.01
N LEU A 22 5.89 1.01 -3.28
CA LEU A 22 6.70 0.18 -2.39
C LEU A 22 7.07 -1.16 -3.01
N ASP A 23 6.09 -2.00 -3.34
CA ASP A 23 6.32 -3.41 -3.70
C ASP A 23 6.80 -3.55 -5.15
N GLY A 24 8.06 -3.97 -5.32
CA GLY A 24 8.72 -4.04 -6.63
C GLY A 24 9.49 -2.77 -7.00
N THR A 25 9.27 -1.67 -6.27
CA THR A 25 9.98 -0.40 -6.47
C THR A 25 11.05 -0.19 -5.40
N LEU A 26 10.67 -0.15 -4.12
CA LEU A 26 11.61 0.02 -2.99
C LEU A 26 11.82 -1.29 -2.23
N ILE A 27 10.82 -2.17 -2.23
CA ILE A 27 10.83 -3.48 -1.58
C ILE A 27 10.97 -4.55 -2.66
N HIS A 28 11.91 -5.47 -2.46
CA HIS A 28 12.12 -6.61 -3.35
C HIS A 28 11.85 -7.93 -2.64
N TYR A 29 11.58 -8.97 -3.43
CA TYR A 29 11.21 -10.30 -2.95
C TYR A 29 12.15 -11.38 -3.54
N PRO A 30 13.47 -11.34 -3.25
CA PRO A 30 14.41 -12.31 -3.77
C PRO A 30 14.14 -13.70 -3.18
N LYS A 31 14.37 -14.75 -3.98
CA LYS A 31 14.29 -16.14 -3.50
C LYS A 31 15.34 -16.46 -2.45
N ASP A 32 16.53 -15.88 -2.61
CA ASP A 32 17.65 -15.96 -1.67
C ASP A 32 18.10 -14.52 -1.33
N PRO A 33 17.59 -13.94 -0.23
CA PRO A 33 17.98 -12.61 0.23
C PRO A 33 19.48 -12.44 0.48
N GLU A 34 20.15 -13.48 0.98
CA GLU A 34 21.57 -13.41 1.34
C GLU A 34 22.44 -13.38 0.09
N HIS A 35 22.08 -14.16 -0.92
CA HIS A 35 22.71 -14.06 -2.23
C HIS A 35 22.47 -12.68 -2.87
N TYR A 36 21.23 -12.17 -2.80
CA TYR A 36 20.89 -10.85 -3.31
C TYR A 36 21.73 -9.74 -2.66
N ALA A 37 21.89 -9.77 -1.33
CA ALA A 37 22.72 -8.82 -0.58
C ALA A 37 24.19 -8.87 -1.01
N ARG A 38 24.77 -10.07 -1.14
CA ARG A 38 26.16 -10.26 -1.58
C ARG A 38 26.39 -9.79 -3.02
N GLU A 39 25.49 -10.13 -3.94
CA GLU A 39 25.59 -9.77 -5.36
C GLU A 39 25.62 -8.25 -5.54
N HIS A 40 24.83 -7.52 -4.75
CA HIS A 40 24.73 -6.06 -4.85
C HIS A 40 25.71 -5.33 -3.92
N SER A 41 26.44 -6.07 -3.06
CA SER A 41 27.30 -5.51 -2.01
C SER A 41 26.55 -4.48 -1.15
N GLU A 42 25.29 -4.78 -0.81
CA GLU A 42 24.40 -3.90 -0.07
C GLU A 42 23.98 -4.52 1.26
N SER A 43 23.97 -3.69 2.30
CA SER A 43 23.26 -4.00 3.54
C SER A 43 21.76 -3.97 3.29
N ILE A 44 21.06 -5.05 3.67
CA ILE A 44 19.61 -5.19 3.49
C ILE A 44 18.91 -5.34 4.83
N LEU A 45 17.69 -4.82 4.92
CA LEU A 45 16.79 -5.04 6.04
C LEU A 45 15.71 -6.04 5.61
N HIS A 46 15.47 -7.02 6.47
CA HIS A 46 14.37 -7.96 6.29
C HIS A 46 13.10 -7.40 6.91
N LEU A 47 12.08 -7.19 6.08
CA LEU A 47 10.79 -6.73 6.56
C LEU A 47 10.05 -7.87 7.25
N PRO A 48 9.15 -7.58 8.21
CA PRO A 48 8.21 -8.56 8.72
C PRO A 48 7.41 -9.23 7.58
N PRO A 49 7.13 -10.54 7.71
CA PRO A 49 6.35 -11.26 6.70
C PRO A 49 4.95 -10.66 6.59
N SER A 50 4.43 -10.64 5.37
CA SER A 50 3.01 -10.34 5.15
C SER A 50 2.13 -11.50 5.62
N ALA A 51 0.82 -11.31 5.66
CA ALA A 51 -0.14 -12.37 5.99
C ALA A 51 -0.06 -13.59 5.04
N THR A 52 0.44 -13.42 3.81
CA THR A 52 0.68 -14.53 2.87
C THR A 52 2.03 -15.23 3.09
N GLY A 53 2.77 -14.86 4.14
CA GLY A 53 4.08 -15.40 4.49
C GLY A 53 5.24 -14.80 3.69
N THR A 54 4.96 -14.00 2.65
CA THR A 54 6.00 -13.41 1.80
C THR A 54 6.80 -12.37 2.58
N ARG A 55 8.13 -12.51 2.59
CA ARG A 55 9.09 -11.61 3.25
C ARG A 55 9.77 -10.73 2.21
N GLY A 56 9.61 -9.42 2.35
CA GLY A 56 10.31 -8.44 1.52
C GLY A 56 11.66 -8.07 2.11
N VAL A 57 12.53 -7.50 1.27
CA VAL A 57 13.77 -6.85 1.70
C VAL A 57 13.85 -5.44 1.12
N ILE A 58 14.53 -4.54 1.82
CA ILE A 58 14.85 -3.19 1.36
C ILE A 58 16.33 -2.92 1.65
N SER A 59 17.04 -2.28 0.73
CA SER A 59 18.44 -1.95 0.98
C SER A 59 18.60 -0.68 1.83
N ALA A 60 19.62 -0.65 2.67
CA ALA A 60 19.98 0.53 3.46
C ALA A 60 20.25 1.75 2.57
N ARG A 61 20.78 1.52 1.37
CA ARG A 61 21.01 2.57 0.36
C ARG A 61 19.73 3.23 -0.11
N THR A 62 18.67 2.47 -0.34
CA THR A 62 17.34 3.01 -0.68
C THR A 62 16.79 3.88 0.45
N LEU A 63 16.94 3.44 1.71
CA LEU A 63 16.54 4.20 2.88
C LEU A 63 17.33 5.52 3.00
N LEU A 64 18.65 5.48 2.77
CA LEU A 64 19.51 6.66 2.76
C LEU A 64 19.08 7.67 1.69
N TYR A 65 18.81 7.24 0.46
CA TYR A 65 18.35 8.15 -0.60
C TYR A 65 17.00 8.80 -0.27
N ALA A 66 16.10 8.06 0.35
CA ALA A 66 14.84 8.62 0.82
C ALA A 66 15.05 9.66 1.94
N GLN A 67 15.96 9.41 2.88
CA GLN A 67 16.35 10.39 3.91
C GLN A 67 16.97 11.65 3.27
N GLU A 68 17.90 11.50 2.33
CA GLU A 68 18.52 12.62 1.62
C GLU A 68 17.51 13.48 0.86
N LEU A 69 16.55 12.87 0.16
CA LEU A 69 15.48 13.60 -0.54
C LEU A 69 14.74 14.52 0.44
N ARG A 70 14.37 13.98 1.59
CA ARG A 70 13.63 14.71 2.62
C ARG A 70 14.47 15.80 3.28
N ASN A 71 15.75 15.54 3.53
CA ASN A 71 16.70 16.54 4.05
C ASN A 71 16.87 17.73 3.08
N ARG A 72 16.64 17.53 1.78
CA ARG A 72 16.63 18.61 0.76
C ARG A 72 15.30 19.37 0.67
N GLY A 73 14.35 19.06 1.56
CA GLY A 73 13.03 19.65 1.63
C GLY A 73 12.03 19.08 0.60
N VAL A 74 12.32 17.92 0.01
CA VAL A 74 11.39 17.22 -0.88
C VAL A 74 10.45 16.37 -0.03
N LYS A 75 9.14 16.49 -0.25
CA LYS A 75 8.14 15.64 0.40
C LYS A 75 8.15 14.25 -0.22
N LEU A 76 8.14 13.22 0.62
CA LEU A 76 8.06 11.83 0.17
C LEU A 76 6.67 11.29 0.50
N VAL A 77 6.02 10.69 -0.50
CA VAL A 77 4.75 9.97 -0.33
C VAL A 77 4.98 8.53 -0.76
N LEU A 78 4.72 7.59 0.14
CA LEU A 78 4.81 6.16 -0.15
C LEU A 78 3.42 5.63 -0.47
N ILE A 79 3.29 4.94 -1.59
CA ILE A 79 2.03 4.37 -2.06
C ILE A 79 2.18 2.86 -2.14
N SER A 80 1.18 2.10 -1.73
CA SER A 80 1.16 0.66 -1.93
C SER A 80 -0.25 0.08 -2.02
N GLY A 81 -0.35 -1.05 -2.70
CA GLY A 81 -1.52 -1.93 -2.65
C GLY A 81 -1.59 -2.80 -1.40
N MET A 82 -0.63 -2.71 -0.47
CA MET A 82 -0.64 -3.51 0.75
C MET A 82 -1.80 -3.13 1.66
N ARG A 83 -2.26 -4.13 2.44
CA ARG A 83 -3.20 -3.93 3.55
C ARG A 83 -2.64 -2.92 4.54
N THR A 84 -3.52 -2.17 5.20
CA THR A 84 -3.11 -1.22 6.23
C THR A 84 -2.34 -1.89 7.36
N SER A 85 -2.78 -3.07 7.81
CA SER A 85 -2.07 -3.86 8.83
C SER A 85 -0.66 -4.30 8.39
N THR A 86 -0.48 -4.61 7.11
CA THR A 86 0.84 -4.95 6.54
C THR A 86 1.75 -3.74 6.49
N LEU A 87 1.23 -2.54 6.16
CA LEU A 87 2.02 -1.31 6.22
C LEU A 87 2.49 -1.06 7.64
N ILE A 88 1.56 -1.09 8.60
CA ILE A 88 1.82 -0.79 10.02
C ILE A 88 2.90 -1.72 10.58
N SER A 89 2.80 -3.03 10.33
CA SER A 89 3.80 -4.00 10.82
C SER A 89 5.18 -3.81 10.19
N ARG A 90 5.25 -3.26 8.98
CA ARG A 90 6.50 -3.02 8.26
C ARG A 90 7.06 -1.61 8.45
N LEU A 91 6.29 -0.68 9.00
CA LEU A 91 6.55 0.75 8.94
C LEU A 91 7.91 1.13 9.51
N SER A 92 8.35 0.49 10.59
CA SER A 92 9.67 0.68 11.20
C SER A 92 10.84 0.36 10.26
N PHE A 93 10.61 -0.43 9.21
CA PHE A 93 11.62 -0.85 8.24
C PHE A 93 11.54 -0.07 6.92
N LEU A 94 10.53 0.80 6.76
CA LEU A 94 10.29 1.57 5.54
C LEU A 94 10.95 2.96 5.63
N PRO A 95 11.14 3.66 4.50
CA PRO A 95 11.54 5.05 4.56
C PRO A 95 10.57 5.89 5.39
N VAL A 96 11.10 6.77 6.23
CA VAL A 96 10.29 7.80 6.87
C VAL A 96 9.77 8.73 5.76
N ALA A 97 8.45 8.87 5.67
CA ALA A 97 7.77 9.64 4.64
C ALA A 97 6.84 10.70 5.25
N ASP A 98 6.39 11.64 4.43
CA ASP A 98 5.45 12.68 4.84
C ASP A 98 3.99 12.18 4.79
N ALA A 99 3.71 11.23 3.89
CA ALA A 99 2.43 10.53 3.84
C ALA A 99 2.59 9.06 3.37
N TYR A 100 1.66 8.22 3.80
CA TYR A 100 1.58 6.81 3.47
C TYR A 100 0.18 6.49 2.93
N CYS A 101 0.11 5.94 1.72
CA CYS A 101 -1.13 5.55 1.08
C CYS A 101 -1.19 4.02 0.98
N THR A 102 -2.21 3.40 1.58
CA THR A 102 -2.42 1.94 1.56
C THR A 102 -3.66 1.58 0.76
N GLU A 103 -3.87 0.29 0.52
CA GLU A 103 -5.08 -0.23 -0.12
C GLU A 103 -5.38 0.46 -1.45
N ALA A 104 -4.35 0.58 -2.29
CA ALA A 104 -4.46 1.25 -3.60
C ALA A 104 -4.79 2.75 -3.53
N GLY A 105 -4.56 3.39 -2.38
CA GLY A 105 -4.90 4.78 -2.11
C GLY A 105 -6.25 4.98 -1.40
N GLY A 106 -6.92 3.91 -1.00
CA GLY A 106 -8.17 4.01 -0.23
C GLY A 106 -7.98 4.50 1.20
N ARG A 107 -6.75 4.43 1.75
CA ARG A 107 -6.42 5.07 3.03
C ARG A 107 -5.14 5.89 2.92
N ILE A 108 -5.13 7.05 3.59
CA ILE A 108 -4.00 7.99 3.61
C ILE A 108 -3.69 8.32 5.06
N PHE A 109 -2.42 8.19 5.43
CA PHE A 109 -1.91 8.54 6.75
C PHE A 109 -0.82 9.59 6.62
N TYR A 110 -0.93 10.65 7.42
CA TYR A 110 0.09 11.68 7.55
C TYR A 110 1.01 11.36 8.72
N ARG A 111 2.29 11.64 8.54
CA ARG A 111 3.27 11.59 9.62
C ARG A 111 3.03 12.76 10.57
N VAL A 112 2.88 12.46 11.86
CA VAL A 112 2.70 13.46 12.93
C VAL A 112 3.73 13.24 14.04
N SER A 113 3.89 14.23 14.93
CA SER A 113 4.66 14.04 16.16
C SER A 113 3.99 12.96 17.04
N PRO A 114 4.76 12.11 17.74
CA PRO A 114 4.20 11.11 18.64
C PRO A 114 3.32 11.75 19.72
N VAL A 115 2.17 11.16 19.99
CA VAL A 115 1.24 11.56 21.07
C VAL A 115 0.92 10.32 21.91
N ASN A 116 0.90 10.46 23.24
CA ASN A 116 0.57 9.37 24.15
C ASN A 116 -0.80 8.76 23.81
N GLY A 117 -0.86 7.43 23.74
CA GLY A 117 -2.08 6.68 23.40
C GLY A 117 -2.37 6.57 21.90
N GLN A 118 -1.50 7.09 21.03
CA GLN A 118 -1.57 6.87 19.59
C GLN A 118 -0.51 5.88 19.12
N PHE A 119 -0.73 5.30 17.95
CA PHE A 119 0.27 4.51 17.26
C PHE A 119 1.57 5.30 17.10
N THR A 120 2.68 4.72 17.54
CA THR A 120 4.02 5.29 17.40
C THR A 120 4.91 4.30 16.66
N CYS A 121 5.55 4.79 15.60
CA CYS A 121 6.57 4.08 14.86
C CYS A 121 7.95 4.42 15.42
N GLU A 122 8.72 3.37 15.72
CA GLU A 122 10.13 3.46 16.06
C GLU A 122 10.95 2.93 14.86
N PRO A 123 11.57 3.81 14.06
CA PRO A 123 12.32 3.38 12.89
C PRO A 123 13.54 2.53 13.26
N VAL A 124 13.73 1.43 12.55
CA VAL A 124 14.93 0.59 12.66
C VAL A 124 16.11 1.35 12.09
N GLN A 125 17.19 1.44 12.87
CA GLN A 125 18.45 2.03 12.40
C GLN A 125 19.06 1.17 11.29
N TYR A 126 19.64 1.84 10.30
CA TYR A 126 20.33 1.21 9.18
C TYR A 126 21.69 1.86 8.93
N GLU A 127 22.55 1.18 8.18
CA GLU A 127 23.89 1.67 7.88
C GLU A 127 23.82 3.01 7.13
N GLY A 128 24.53 4.02 7.66
CA GLY A 128 24.57 5.37 7.11
C GLY A 128 23.39 6.28 7.52
N ALA A 129 22.42 5.79 8.28
CA ALA A 129 21.31 6.60 8.76
C ALA A 129 21.81 7.74 9.67
N GLU A 130 21.29 8.96 9.46
CA GLU A 130 21.25 9.95 10.55
C GLU A 130 20.23 9.50 11.61
N MET A 131 20.32 10.04 12.84
CA MET A 131 19.40 9.71 13.93
C MET A 131 17.94 9.82 13.48
N LEU A 132 17.22 8.69 13.51
CA LEU A 132 15.82 8.60 13.12
C LEU A 132 14.93 8.88 14.34
N GLU A 133 14.08 9.90 14.22
CA GLU A 133 13.10 10.23 15.25
C GLU A 133 11.86 9.34 15.17
N ASN A 134 11.31 9.00 16.34
CA ASN A 134 10.01 8.36 16.44
C ASN A 134 8.91 9.26 15.87
N PHE A 135 7.87 8.67 15.29
CA PHE A 135 6.75 9.42 14.73
C PHE A 135 5.41 8.71 14.91
N GLY A 136 4.32 9.46 14.92
CA GLY A 136 2.96 8.93 14.89
C GLY A 136 2.35 8.94 13.49
N LEU A 137 1.21 8.28 13.33
CA LEU A 137 0.38 8.35 12.14
C LEU A 137 -0.99 8.94 12.47
N GLN A 138 -1.47 9.84 11.60
CA GLN A 138 -2.84 10.35 11.63
C GLN A 138 -3.53 10.06 10.30
N GLU A 139 -4.66 9.38 10.33
CA GLU A 139 -5.46 9.13 9.12
C GLU A 139 -6.14 10.41 8.62
N ASP A 140 -6.20 10.56 7.30
CA ASP A 140 -7.02 11.57 6.63
C ASP A 140 -8.51 11.20 6.72
N LEU A 141 -9.20 11.76 7.71
CA LEU A 141 -10.63 11.48 7.94
C LEU A 141 -11.54 12.11 6.87
N GLU A 142 -11.10 13.18 6.20
CA GLU A 142 -11.87 13.74 5.09
C GLU A 142 -11.82 12.80 3.89
N TRP A 143 -10.65 12.21 3.62
CA TRP A 143 -10.49 11.17 2.61
C TRP A 143 -11.27 9.91 2.97
N ARG A 144 -11.17 9.42 4.22
CA ARG A 144 -11.94 8.27 4.72
C ARG A 144 -13.44 8.44 4.47
N LYS A 145 -13.98 9.62 4.84
CA LYS A 145 -15.41 9.93 4.68
C LYS A 145 -15.89 9.85 3.22
N ARG A 146 -15.01 10.08 2.23
CA ARG A 146 -15.37 9.91 0.80
C ARG A 146 -15.59 8.44 0.44
N TRP A 147 -14.95 7.51 1.15
CA TRP A 147 -15.06 6.08 0.91
C TRP A 147 -16.14 5.40 1.72
N GLU A 148 -16.55 6.02 2.83
CA GLU A 148 -17.71 5.59 3.62
C GLU A 148 -19.04 5.74 2.86
N ASP A 149 -19.03 6.43 1.70
CA ASP A 149 -20.18 6.51 0.79
C ASP A 149 -20.54 5.12 0.22
N GLU A 150 -21.84 4.83 0.13
CA GLU A 150 -22.36 3.56 -0.40
C GLU A 150 -22.04 3.36 -1.89
N SER A 151 -21.78 4.43 -2.65
CA SER A 151 -21.30 4.32 -4.03
C SER A 151 -19.82 3.88 -4.13
N ALA A 152 -19.12 3.79 -3.01
CA ALA A 152 -17.73 3.35 -2.91
C ALA A 152 -17.58 2.07 -2.06
N ALA A 153 -17.08 2.20 -0.82
CA ALA A 153 -16.74 1.07 0.06
C ALA A 153 -17.68 0.94 1.27
N GLY A 154 -18.56 1.91 1.53
CA GLY A 154 -19.37 1.90 2.75
C GLY A 154 -18.54 2.05 4.04
N LYS A 155 -19.23 2.21 5.17
CA LYS A 155 -18.58 2.46 6.47
C LYS A 155 -18.07 1.18 7.15
N GLU A 156 -18.62 0.02 6.81
CA GLU A 156 -18.35 -1.22 7.56
C GLU A 156 -16.92 -1.75 7.34
N GLY A 157 -16.30 -1.45 6.19
CA GLY A 157 -14.88 -1.78 5.95
C GLY A 157 -13.93 -1.04 6.90
N PHE A 158 -14.39 0.07 7.47
CA PHE A 158 -13.64 0.91 8.40
C PHE A 158 -13.90 0.57 9.87
N ILE A 159 -14.76 -0.43 10.13
CA ILE A 159 -15.01 -0.96 11.48
C ILE A 159 -13.85 -1.90 11.82
N GLY A 160 -12.98 -1.40 12.67
CA GLY A 160 -11.67 -1.95 12.98
C GLY A 160 -10.69 -0.82 13.21
N ASN A 161 -9.80 -0.97 14.18
CA ASN A 161 -8.78 0.04 14.46
C ASN A 161 -7.40 -0.57 14.26
N GLU A 162 -6.90 -0.58 13.02
CA GLU A 162 -5.56 -1.07 12.71
C GLU A 162 -4.47 -0.21 13.35
N LEU A 163 -4.79 1.04 13.71
CA LEU A 163 -3.92 1.96 14.45
C LEU A 163 -4.10 1.87 15.97
N ALA A 164 -5.10 1.14 16.49
CA ALA A 164 -5.19 0.90 17.92
C ALA A 164 -4.19 -0.17 18.32
N TYR A 165 -3.66 0.00 19.53
CA TYR A 165 -2.88 -1.04 20.20
C TYR A 165 -3.69 -2.32 20.44
N GLU A 166 -5.02 -2.20 20.55
CA GLU A 166 -5.93 -3.31 20.77
C GLU A 166 -6.96 -3.34 19.64
N GLN A 167 -7.00 -4.43 18.88
CA GLN A 167 -8.12 -4.70 17.98
C GLN A 167 -9.33 -5.03 18.85
N THR A 168 -10.26 -4.07 18.95
CA THR A 168 -11.40 -4.20 19.87
C THR A 168 -12.57 -4.98 19.27
N GLU A 169 -12.57 -5.21 17.95
CA GLU A 169 -13.71 -5.77 17.23
C GLU A 169 -13.27 -6.71 16.10
N ASP A 170 -14.02 -7.80 15.93
CA ASP A 170 -13.85 -8.72 14.80
C ASP A 170 -14.22 -8.03 13.48
N PRO A 171 -13.55 -8.37 12.36
CA PRO A 171 -13.92 -7.82 11.06
C PRO A 171 -15.36 -8.16 10.70
N VAL A 172 -16.12 -7.16 10.26
CA VAL A 172 -17.49 -7.35 9.77
C VAL A 172 -17.49 -8.32 8.58
N PRO A 173 -18.33 -9.38 8.55
CA PRO A 173 -18.43 -10.29 7.41
C PRO A 173 -18.83 -9.57 6.12
N ILE A 174 -18.37 -10.03 4.95
CA ILE A 174 -18.67 -9.41 3.63
C ILE A 174 -20.19 -9.22 3.44
N SER A 175 -21.00 -10.20 3.85
CA SER A 175 -22.46 -10.16 3.74
C SER A 175 -23.15 -9.06 4.56
N GLN A 176 -22.44 -8.45 5.51
CA GLN A 176 -22.94 -7.37 6.36
C GLN A 176 -22.32 -6.02 6.01
N ARG A 177 -21.38 -5.96 5.06
CA ARG A 177 -20.77 -4.71 4.61
C ARG A 177 -21.62 -4.08 3.50
N SER A 178 -21.92 -2.80 3.64
CA SER A 178 -22.68 -2.03 2.65
C SER A 178 -21.76 -1.43 1.60
N GLY A 179 -22.33 -1.00 0.48
CA GLY A 179 -21.63 -0.25 -0.56
C GLY A 179 -21.11 -1.09 -1.72
N LEU A 180 -20.91 -0.41 -2.84
CA LEU A 180 -20.69 -0.99 -4.15
C LEU A 180 -19.55 -2.03 -4.18
N LEU A 181 -18.43 -1.74 -3.50
CA LEU A 181 -17.30 -2.65 -3.40
C LEU A 181 -17.70 -4.00 -2.79
N TRP A 182 -18.39 -3.96 -1.66
CA TRP A 182 -18.72 -5.17 -0.90
C TRP A 182 -19.93 -5.91 -1.47
N GLU A 183 -20.89 -5.19 -2.06
CA GLU A 183 -21.96 -5.80 -2.86
C GLU A 183 -21.39 -6.61 -4.01
N PHE A 184 -20.39 -6.07 -4.71
CA PHE A 184 -19.71 -6.78 -5.77
C PHE A 184 -18.91 -7.97 -5.22
N ALA A 185 -18.16 -7.81 -4.13
CA ALA A 185 -17.47 -8.91 -3.46
C ALA A 185 -18.43 -10.06 -3.08
N ALA A 186 -19.56 -9.75 -2.45
CA ALA A 186 -20.59 -10.73 -2.10
C ALA A 186 -21.18 -11.42 -3.33
N SER A 187 -21.32 -10.69 -4.45
CA SER A 187 -21.79 -11.27 -5.72
C SER A 187 -20.79 -12.28 -6.30
N LEU A 188 -19.49 -12.05 -6.13
CA LEU A 188 -18.42 -12.94 -6.57
C LEU A 188 -18.31 -14.16 -5.64
N GLU A 189 -18.44 -13.95 -4.33
CA GLU A 189 -18.47 -15.03 -3.34
C GLU A 189 -19.65 -16.00 -3.61
N ARG A 190 -20.84 -15.49 -3.92
CA ARG A 190 -22.00 -16.31 -4.33
C ARG A 190 -21.75 -17.14 -5.60
N LYS A 191 -20.79 -16.74 -6.43
CA LYS A 191 -20.36 -17.51 -7.62
C LYS A 191 -19.26 -18.52 -7.32
N GLY A 192 -18.90 -18.69 -6.04
CA GLY A 192 -17.94 -19.68 -5.55
C GLY A 192 -16.49 -19.21 -5.57
N LEU A 193 -16.23 -17.90 -5.71
CA LEU A 193 -14.89 -17.36 -5.54
C LEU A 193 -14.55 -17.18 -4.06
N VAL A 194 -13.32 -17.53 -3.69
CA VAL A 194 -12.75 -17.22 -2.37
C VAL A 194 -12.25 -15.78 -2.39
N ILE A 195 -12.87 -14.94 -1.55
CA ILE A 195 -12.56 -13.52 -1.42
C ILE A 195 -11.69 -13.29 -0.18
N ASP A 196 -10.56 -12.60 -0.36
CA ASP A 196 -9.69 -12.14 0.73
C ASP A 196 -10.00 -10.67 1.03
N CYS A 197 -10.75 -10.42 2.11
CA CYS A 197 -11.07 -9.10 2.63
C CYS A 197 -10.38 -8.79 3.96
N ASN A 198 -9.46 -9.64 4.41
CA ASN A 198 -8.86 -9.54 5.74
C ASN A 198 -7.98 -8.28 5.85
N SER A 199 -8.31 -7.41 6.81
CA SER A 199 -7.64 -6.11 7.04
C SER A 199 -7.66 -5.16 5.83
N TYR A 200 -8.70 -5.25 5.00
CA TYR A 200 -8.98 -4.23 4.00
C TYR A 200 -10.28 -3.49 4.33
N SER A 201 -10.23 -2.17 4.21
CA SER A 201 -11.38 -1.27 4.35
C SER A 201 -11.96 -0.85 3.00
N THR A 202 -11.11 -0.74 1.98
CA THR A 202 -11.44 -0.16 0.67
C THR A 202 -10.99 -1.01 -0.50
N CYS A 203 -10.60 -2.25 -0.22
CA CYS A 203 -10.11 -3.18 -1.22
C CYS A 203 -10.57 -4.60 -0.89
N PHE A 204 -10.64 -5.47 -1.89
CA PHE A 204 -10.61 -6.91 -1.65
C PHE A 204 -9.77 -7.59 -2.72
N ARG A 205 -9.27 -8.76 -2.39
CA ARG A 205 -8.36 -9.53 -3.24
C ARG A 205 -8.96 -10.88 -3.58
N ILE A 206 -8.70 -11.34 -4.80
CA ILE A 206 -8.97 -12.72 -5.24
C ILE A 206 -7.66 -13.31 -5.69
N HIS A 207 -7.20 -14.38 -5.04
CA HIS A 207 -5.93 -15.03 -5.38
C HIS A 207 -6.17 -16.31 -6.18
N LYS A 208 -5.50 -16.50 -7.32
CA LYS A 208 -5.73 -17.66 -8.20
C LYS A 208 -5.51 -18.99 -7.50
N SER A 209 -4.46 -19.10 -6.68
CA SER A 209 -4.11 -20.34 -5.96
C SER A 209 -5.09 -20.73 -4.84
N GLN A 210 -5.96 -19.81 -4.40
CA GLN A 210 -6.97 -20.09 -3.38
C GLN A 210 -8.26 -20.65 -4.00
N GLN A 211 -8.39 -20.61 -5.32
CA GLN A 211 -9.61 -21.02 -6.01
C GLN A 211 -9.59 -22.52 -6.32
N ASN A 212 -10.76 -23.15 -6.17
CA ASN A 212 -11.01 -24.49 -6.73
C ASN A 212 -11.04 -24.45 -8.27
N LYS A 213 -11.16 -25.60 -8.95
CA LYS A 213 -11.15 -25.67 -10.43
C LYS A 213 -12.20 -24.76 -11.09
N GLN A 214 -13.41 -24.71 -10.55
CA GLN A 214 -14.47 -23.84 -11.07
C GLN A 214 -14.16 -22.36 -10.84
N GLY A 215 -13.68 -22.01 -9.64
CA GLY A 215 -13.25 -20.67 -9.29
C GLY A 215 -12.05 -20.20 -10.11
N GLN A 216 -11.13 -21.09 -10.50
CA GLN A 216 -10.02 -20.76 -11.39
C GLN A 216 -10.51 -20.36 -12.79
N ASN A 217 -11.49 -21.08 -13.35
CA ASN A 217 -12.10 -20.69 -14.63
C ASN A 217 -12.77 -19.30 -14.52
N PHE A 218 -13.49 -19.06 -13.42
CA PHE A 218 -14.16 -17.79 -13.18
C PHE A 218 -13.18 -16.64 -12.91
N PHE A 219 -12.07 -16.91 -12.23
CA PHE A 219 -10.94 -15.99 -12.06
C PHE A 219 -10.34 -15.62 -13.42
N ASP A 220 -10.13 -16.60 -14.30
CA ASP A 220 -9.61 -16.36 -15.65
C ASP A 220 -10.61 -15.55 -16.49
N ASP A 221 -11.92 -15.73 -16.29
CA ASP A 221 -12.95 -14.91 -16.94
C ASP A 221 -12.92 -13.44 -16.44
N LEU A 222 -12.68 -13.20 -15.14
CA LEU A 222 -12.45 -11.85 -14.61
C LEU A 222 -11.17 -11.23 -15.18
N LEU A 223 -10.08 -11.99 -15.18
CA LEU A 223 -8.76 -11.54 -15.66
C LEU A 223 -8.80 -11.14 -17.14
N ASN A 224 -9.54 -11.90 -17.96
CA ASN A 224 -9.71 -11.64 -19.39
C ASN A 224 -10.84 -10.64 -19.69
N GLY A 225 -11.44 -10.01 -18.68
CA GLY A 225 -12.46 -8.98 -18.85
C GLY A 225 -13.81 -9.49 -19.36
N LYS A 226 -14.08 -10.80 -19.32
CA LYS A 226 -15.41 -11.35 -19.67
C LYS A 226 -16.47 -11.00 -18.63
N ILE A 227 -16.04 -10.75 -17.40
CA ILE A 227 -16.86 -10.21 -16.33
C ILE A 227 -16.38 -8.79 -16.09
N SER A 228 -17.24 -7.81 -16.37
CA SER A 228 -16.91 -6.40 -16.19
C SER A 228 -16.84 -6.03 -14.71
N CYS A 229 -15.87 -5.18 -14.38
CA CYS A 229 -15.85 -4.47 -13.11
C CYS A 229 -17.01 -3.45 -13.10
N PRO A 230 -17.83 -3.37 -12.05
CA PRO A 230 -18.91 -2.39 -11.97
C PRO A 230 -18.41 -0.95 -12.16
N PRO A 231 -19.20 -0.07 -12.81
CA PRO A 231 -18.89 1.35 -12.85
C PRO A 231 -18.74 1.92 -11.43
N GLY A 232 -17.67 2.67 -11.18
CA GLY A 232 -17.33 3.18 -9.84
C GLY A 232 -16.26 2.35 -9.12
N LEU A 233 -15.95 1.15 -9.62
CA LEU A 233 -14.82 0.34 -9.16
C LEU A 233 -13.71 0.27 -10.23
N ALA A 234 -12.50 -0.04 -9.79
CA ALA A 234 -11.35 -0.34 -10.63
C ALA A 234 -10.67 -1.63 -10.15
N THR A 235 -9.81 -2.17 -11.01
CA THR A 235 -9.07 -3.40 -10.73
C THR A 235 -7.59 -3.25 -11.07
N SER A 236 -6.76 -4.02 -10.38
CA SER A 236 -5.36 -4.23 -10.74
C SER A 236 -4.98 -5.68 -10.54
N THR A 237 -4.00 -6.16 -11.31
CA THR A 237 -3.47 -7.52 -11.17
C THR A 237 -2.06 -7.46 -10.62
N ASN A 238 -1.79 -8.19 -9.54
CA ASN A 238 -0.44 -8.32 -8.99
C ASN A 238 -0.24 -9.68 -8.31
N LEU A 239 0.95 -10.27 -8.45
CA LEU A 239 1.36 -11.52 -7.79
C LEU A 239 0.35 -12.68 -7.94
N GLY A 240 -0.31 -12.80 -9.10
CA GLY A 240 -1.31 -13.86 -9.34
C GLY A 240 -2.66 -13.61 -8.66
N ALA A 241 -2.94 -12.37 -8.25
CA ALA A 241 -4.19 -11.94 -7.67
C ALA A 241 -4.81 -10.76 -8.45
N ILE A 242 -6.13 -10.61 -8.31
CA ILE A 242 -6.88 -9.43 -8.76
C ILE A 242 -7.32 -8.66 -7.52
N ASP A 243 -6.93 -7.40 -7.45
CA ASP A 243 -7.40 -6.44 -6.45
C ASP A 243 -8.56 -5.64 -7.04
N PHE A 244 -9.62 -5.43 -6.26
CA PHE A 244 -10.74 -4.56 -6.58
C PHE A 244 -10.82 -3.45 -5.53
N TYR A 245 -11.06 -2.21 -5.98
CA TYR A 245 -11.09 -1.02 -5.14
C TYR A 245 -11.91 0.09 -5.82
N PRO A 246 -12.35 1.13 -5.10
CA PRO A 246 -13.03 2.28 -5.69
C PRO A 246 -12.23 2.92 -6.85
N ALA A 247 -12.89 3.31 -7.93
CA ALA A 247 -12.21 3.79 -9.15
C ALA A 247 -11.40 5.07 -8.96
N ALA A 248 -11.79 5.89 -7.97
CA ALA A 248 -11.06 7.10 -7.61
C ALA A 248 -9.78 6.82 -6.78
N SER A 249 -9.52 5.56 -6.39
CA SER A 249 -8.27 5.15 -5.75
C SER A 249 -7.12 5.13 -6.78
N GLY A 250 -6.01 5.80 -6.46
CA GLY A 250 -4.97 6.21 -7.42
C GLY A 250 -4.07 5.15 -8.04
N LYS A 251 -4.39 3.84 -7.95
CA LYS A 251 -3.49 2.75 -8.38
C LYS A 251 -3.57 2.39 -9.87
N LYS A 252 -4.51 2.95 -10.64
CA LYS A 252 -4.64 2.55 -12.05
C LYS A 252 -3.41 3.03 -12.84
N ASN A 253 -2.60 2.08 -13.30
CA ASN A 253 -1.59 2.31 -14.32
C ASN A 253 -2.33 2.67 -15.62
N TRP A 254 -2.14 3.90 -16.09
CA TRP A 254 -2.62 4.35 -17.40
C TRP A 254 -1.63 3.92 -18.49
#